data_AF-A0A0P7CE48-F1
#
_entry.id   AF-A0A0P7CE48-F1
#
_cell.length_a   1.000
_cell.length_b   1.000
_cell.length_c   1.000
_cell.angle_alpha   90.00
_cell.angle_beta   90.00
_cell.angle_gamma   90.00
#
_symmetry.space_group_name_H-M   'P 1'
#
loop_
_entity.id
_entity.type
_entity.pdbx_description
1 polymer ?
#
loop_
_entity_poly.entity_id
_entity_poly.type
_entity_poly.pdbx_seq_one_letter_code
_entity_poly.pdbx_strand_id
1 'polypeptide(L)'
;MRVYLPSTLTAARAVLRDRTVPAGTAFAVTPALREWYSQSDTEEMEFAALQNAARACLRLLDADPDAPPRRFVFAADVEEKGVRVRDDLERGAVEVLGPVPLASVRAVHTDDPADSEAQAAVRAAVDAVLEADLGSDDAAFVVDGAEGFELLWFATQELADLL
;
A
#
# COMPACT_ATOMS: atom_id res chain seq x y z
N MET A 1 -14.91 -6.45 4.83
CA MET A 1 -13.90 -6.79 3.81
C MET A 1 -12.53 -6.28 4.25
N ARG A 2 -11.45 -6.92 3.83
CA ARG A 2 -10.08 -6.43 4.06
C ARG A 2 -9.69 -5.39 3.01
N VAL A 3 -9.06 -4.30 3.46
CA VAL A 3 -8.49 -3.25 2.62
C VAL A 3 -7.01 -3.03 2.98
N TYR A 4 -6.22 -2.67 1.98
CA TYR A 4 -4.80 -2.36 2.05
C TYR A 4 -4.62 -0.87 1.76
N LEU A 5 -4.33 -0.10 2.81
CA LEU A 5 -4.24 1.36 2.79
C LEU A 5 -2.76 1.77 2.67
N PRO A 6 -2.31 2.32 1.52
CA PRO A 6 -0.97 2.84 1.37
C PRO A 6 -0.73 4.04 2.30
N SER A 7 0.50 4.18 2.78
CA SER A 7 0.91 5.23 3.71
C SER A 7 2.41 5.51 3.61
N THR A 8 2.87 6.53 4.33
CA THR A 8 4.30 6.77 4.61
C THR A 8 4.55 6.57 6.11
N LEU A 9 5.81 6.37 6.51
CA LEU A 9 6.16 6.31 7.93
C LEU A 9 5.81 7.61 8.66
N THR A 10 5.95 8.77 8.00
CA THR A 10 5.51 10.07 8.54
C THR A 10 4.02 10.06 8.86
N ALA A 11 3.19 9.61 7.92
CA ALA A 11 1.74 9.51 8.11
C ALA A 11 1.39 8.46 9.19
N ALA A 12 2.09 7.32 9.23
CA ALA A 12 1.88 6.29 10.22
C ALA A 12 2.17 6.75 11.67
N ARG A 13 3.12 7.68 11.87
CA ARG A 13 3.31 8.34 13.19
C ARG A 13 2.08 9.15 13.62
N ALA A 14 1.44 9.84 12.68
CA ALA A 14 0.17 10.54 12.96
C ALA A 14 -0.94 9.55 13.29
N VAL A 15 -1.04 8.42 12.56
CA VAL A 15 -2.01 7.34 12.85
C VAL A 15 -1.84 6.79 14.26
N LEU A 16 -0.59 6.54 14.71
CA LEU A 16 -0.35 6.01 16.06
C LEU A 16 -0.85 6.98 17.15
N ARG A 17 -0.63 8.29 16.95
CA ARG A 17 -1.08 9.35 17.86
C ARG A 17 -2.60 9.52 17.83
N ASP A 18 -3.20 9.62 16.64
CA ASP A 18 -4.60 9.98 16.43
C ASP A 18 -5.53 8.75 16.43
N ARG A 19 -4.94 7.56 16.51
CA ARG A 19 -5.62 6.25 16.58
C ARG A 19 -6.54 5.98 15.40
N THR A 20 -6.25 6.60 14.25
CA THR A 20 -7.10 6.61 13.05
C THR A 20 -6.23 6.63 11.80
N VAL A 21 -6.47 5.69 10.89
CA VAL A 21 -5.92 5.72 9.53
C VAL A 21 -6.80 6.64 8.66
N PRO A 22 -6.24 7.61 7.92
CA PRO A 22 -6.99 8.47 7.03
C PRO A 22 -7.80 7.69 5.98
N ALA A 23 -8.95 8.26 5.62
CA ALA A 23 -9.74 7.81 4.47
C ALA A 23 -8.98 8.08 3.15
N GLY A 24 -9.35 7.39 2.08
CA GLY A 24 -8.77 7.62 0.76
C GLY A 24 -8.61 6.36 -0.08
N THR A 25 -7.72 6.42 -1.06
CA THR A 25 -7.40 5.29 -1.94
C THR A 25 -6.85 4.12 -1.12
N ALA A 26 -7.38 2.93 -1.39
CA ALA A 26 -6.92 1.66 -0.84
C ALA A 26 -7.10 0.56 -1.89
N PHE A 27 -6.71 -0.65 -1.55
CA PHE A 27 -6.82 -1.81 -2.43
C PHE A 27 -7.47 -2.97 -1.72
N ALA A 28 -8.26 -3.76 -2.43
CA ALA A 28 -8.99 -4.89 -1.88
C ALA A 28 -9.32 -5.92 -2.96
N VAL A 29 -9.83 -7.07 -2.54
CA VAL A 29 -10.31 -8.12 -3.44
C VAL A 29 -11.68 -7.74 -4.03
N THR A 30 -11.69 -6.80 -4.98
CA THR A 30 -12.89 -6.33 -5.70
C THR A 30 -13.44 -7.40 -6.66
N PRO A 31 -14.69 -7.27 -7.15
CA PRO A 31 -15.22 -8.18 -8.16
C PRO A 31 -14.34 -8.30 -9.42
N ALA A 32 -13.81 -7.19 -9.95
CA ALA A 32 -12.93 -7.24 -11.11
C ALA A 32 -11.59 -7.95 -10.82
N LEU A 33 -11.04 -7.79 -9.61
CA LEU A 33 -9.85 -8.55 -9.19
C LEU A 33 -10.16 -10.04 -9.11
N ARG A 34 -11.30 -10.43 -8.53
CA ARG A 34 -11.74 -11.84 -8.43
C ARG A 34 -11.93 -12.48 -9.80
N GLU A 35 -12.49 -11.74 -10.75
CA GLU A 35 -12.67 -12.23 -12.12
C GLU A 35 -11.31 -12.47 -12.81
N TRP A 36 -10.38 -11.52 -12.65
CA TRP A 36 -9.03 -11.62 -13.22
C TRP A 36 -8.24 -12.78 -12.61
N TYR A 37 -8.31 -12.93 -11.29
CA TYR A 37 -7.68 -13.99 -10.50
C TYR A 37 -8.63 -15.17 -10.25
N SER A 38 -9.47 -15.53 -11.23
CA SER A 38 -10.53 -16.54 -11.05
C SER A 38 -10.03 -17.95 -10.74
N GLN A 39 -8.76 -18.24 -11.00
CA GLN A 39 -8.11 -19.52 -10.69
C GLN A 39 -7.34 -19.50 -9.37
N SER A 40 -7.23 -18.33 -8.73
CA SER A 40 -6.49 -18.13 -7.49
C SER A 40 -7.39 -18.22 -6.27
N ASP A 41 -6.78 -18.50 -5.13
CA ASP A 41 -7.48 -18.45 -3.85
C ASP A 41 -7.56 -17.03 -3.27
N THR A 42 -8.19 -16.90 -2.10
CA THR A 42 -8.35 -15.58 -1.47
C THR A 42 -7.04 -15.00 -0.95
N GLU A 43 -6.09 -15.83 -0.55
CA GLU A 43 -4.79 -15.37 -0.05
C GLU A 43 -3.95 -14.79 -1.19
N GLU A 44 -3.91 -15.47 -2.33
CA GLU A 44 -3.24 -14.98 -3.54
C GLU A 44 -3.86 -13.66 -4.05
N MET A 45 -5.19 -13.54 -4.01
CA MET A 45 -5.89 -12.29 -4.36
C MET A 45 -5.62 -11.16 -3.36
N GLU A 46 -5.55 -11.48 -2.06
CA GLU A 46 -5.20 -10.52 -1.02
C GLU A 46 -3.75 -10.06 -1.15
N PHE A 47 -2.84 -10.95 -1.53
CA PHE A 47 -1.45 -10.59 -1.85
C PHE A 47 -1.38 -9.65 -3.07
N ALA A 48 -2.13 -9.92 -4.14
CA ALA A 48 -2.20 -8.99 -5.28
C ALA A 48 -2.71 -7.59 -4.88
N ALA A 49 -3.74 -7.52 -4.02
CA ALA A 49 -4.23 -6.24 -3.50
C ALA A 49 -3.19 -5.52 -2.62
N LEU A 50 -2.42 -6.26 -1.81
CA LEU A 50 -1.31 -5.72 -1.03
C LEU A 50 -0.21 -5.14 -1.94
N GLN A 51 0.17 -5.84 -3.01
CA GLN A 51 1.19 -5.36 -3.96
C GLN A 51 0.75 -4.07 -4.66
N ASN A 52 -0.53 -3.96 -5.05
CA ASN A 52 -1.07 -2.73 -5.61
C ASN A 52 -1.00 -1.57 -4.60
N ALA A 53 -1.28 -1.83 -3.32
CA ALA A 53 -1.09 -0.84 -2.26
C ALA A 53 0.39 -0.46 -2.06
N ALA A 54 1.30 -1.43 -2.13
CA ALA A 54 2.74 -1.18 -2.06
C ALA A 54 3.20 -0.25 -3.20
N ARG A 55 2.76 -0.50 -4.44
CA ARG A 55 3.03 0.36 -5.59
C ARG A 55 2.46 1.78 -5.41
N ALA A 56 1.27 1.90 -4.82
CA ALA A 56 0.66 3.20 -4.54
C ALA A 56 1.43 4.01 -3.49
N CYS A 57 2.19 3.38 -2.58
CA CYS A 57 3.04 4.08 -1.61
C CYS A 57 4.12 4.94 -2.30
N LEU A 58 4.57 4.58 -3.50
CA LEU A 58 5.62 5.30 -4.22
C LEU A 58 5.21 6.76 -4.50
N ARG A 59 3.95 7.01 -4.86
CA ARG A 59 3.42 8.37 -5.07
C ARG A 59 3.26 9.16 -3.77
N LEU A 60 3.02 8.46 -2.65
CA LEU A 60 2.97 9.09 -1.34
C LEU A 60 4.38 9.46 -0.85
N LEU A 61 5.38 8.62 -1.12
CA LEU A 61 6.78 8.88 -0.81
C LEU A 61 7.36 9.99 -1.69
N ASP A 62 7.00 10.07 -2.97
CA ASP A 62 7.35 11.20 -3.85
C ASP A 62 6.84 12.54 -3.27
N ALA A 63 5.62 12.54 -2.73
CA ALA A 63 5.03 13.70 -2.07
C ALA A 63 5.56 13.97 -0.65
N ASP A 64 6.38 13.09 -0.08
CA ASP A 64 6.93 13.15 1.28
C ASP A 64 8.44 12.86 1.25
N PRO A 65 9.26 13.76 0.67
CA PRO A 65 10.70 13.52 0.43
C PRO A 65 11.53 13.35 1.70
N ASP A 66 11.00 13.74 2.86
CA ASP A 66 11.63 13.56 4.16
C ASP A 66 11.33 12.19 4.79
N ALA A 67 10.35 11.44 4.28
CA ALA A 67 10.08 10.08 4.73
C ALA A 67 11.21 9.13 4.33
N PRO A 68 11.55 8.15 5.18
CA PRO A 68 12.39 7.04 4.74
C PRO A 68 11.72 6.34 3.55
N PRO A 69 12.45 5.96 2.49
CA PRO A 69 11.89 5.31 1.31
C PRO A 69 11.63 3.84 1.61
N ARG A 70 10.59 3.64 2.40
CA ARG A 70 10.01 2.35 2.76
C ARG A 70 8.52 2.48 2.49
N ARG A 71 8.00 1.60 1.65
CA ARG A 71 6.56 1.44 1.44
C ARG A 71 5.96 0.99 2.76
N PHE A 72 4.78 1.51 3.07
CA PHE A 72 4.12 1.24 4.34
C PHE A 72 2.63 1.07 4.08
N VAL A 73 2.09 -0.11 4.38
CA VAL A 73 0.69 -0.44 4.10
C VAL A 73 0.00 -0.90 5.38
N PHE A 74 -1.15 -0.30 5.68
CA PHE A 74 -2.04 -0.82 6.72
C PHE A 74 -3.01 -1.83 6.11
N ALA A 75 -3.05 -3.05 6.66
CA ALA A 75 -4.11 -4.02 6.35
C ALA A 75 -5.22 -3.88 7.40
N ALA A 76 -6.43 -3.53 6.99
CA ALA A 76 -7.54 -3.27 7.90
C ALA A 76 -8.85 -3.93 7.45
N ASP A 77 -9.68 -4.31 8.43
CA ASP A 77 -11.03 -4.80 8.15
C ASP A 77 -12.04 -3.66 8.25
N VAL A 78 -12.80 -3.42 7.18
CA VAL A 78 -13.82 -2.36 7.10
C VAL A 78 -15.17 -2.92 6.66
N GLU A 79 -16.25 -2.20 6.98
CA GLU A 79 -17.59 -2.51 6.49
C GLU A 79 -17.69 -2.20 4.99
N GLU A 80 -18.35 -3.06 4.21
CA GLU A 80 -18.46 -2.88 2.74
C GLU A 80 -19.11 -1.55 2.35
N LYS A 81 -20.11 -1.07 3.10
CA LYS A 81 -20.74 0.24 2.86
C LYS A 81 -19.79 1.44 3.07
N GLY A 82 -18.66 1.22 3.73
CA GLY A 82 -17.61 2.22 3.93
C GLY A 82 -16.60 2.26 2.78
N VAL A 83 -16.80 1.46 1.74
CA VAL A 83 -15.88 1.30 0.61
C VAL A 83 -16.63 1.53 -0.70
N ARG A 84 -16.03 2.31 -1.60
CA ARG A 84 -16.50 2.44 -2.98
C ARG A 84 -15.47 1.81 -3.91
N VAL A 85 -15.90 0.85 -4.71
CA VAL A 85 -15.05 0.20 -5.72
C VAL A 85 -14.64 1.22 -6.79
N ARG A 86 -13.36 1.19 -7.17
CA ARG A 86 -12.72 2.06 -8.17
C ARG A 86 -12.03 1.25 -9.27
N ASP A 87 -12.71 0.23 -9.78
CA ASP A 87 -12.21 -0.58 -10.89
C ASP A 87 -11.99 0.25 -12.18
N ASP A 88 -12.48 1.50 -12.23
CA ASP A 88 -12.17 2.50 -13.26
C ASP A 88 -10.72 3.01 -13.20
N LEU A 89 -10.05 2.89 -12.06
CA LEU A 89 -8.65 3.26 -11.88
C LEU A 89 -7.73 2.06 -12.10
N GLU A 90 -7.98 0.98 -11.36
CA GLU A 90 -7.21 -0.26 -11.42
C GLU A 90 -8.00 -1.41 -10.82
N ARG A 91 -7.74 -2.64 -11.27
CA ARG A 91 -8.34 -3.83 -10.66
C ARG A 91 -7.95 -3.91 -9.19
N GLY A 92 -8.95 -4.02 -8.33
CA GLY A 92 -8.72 -4.07 -6.89
C GLY A 92 -8.63 -2.70 -6.22
N ALA A 93 -8.60 -1.59 -6.98
CA ALA A 93 -8.63 -0.25 -6.38
C ALA A 93 -10.00 0.03 -5.75
N VAL A 94 -9.97 0.63 -4.57
CA VAL A 94 -11.15 1.09 -3.84
C VAL A 94 -10.88 2.44 -3.20
N GLU A 95 -11.95 3.12 -2.80
CA GLU A 95 -11.91 4.33 -2.00
C GLU A 95 -12.61 4.06 -0.66
N VAL A 96 -11.84 4.16 0.43
CA VAL A 96 -12.36 4.11 1.79
C VAL A 96 -12.96 5.47 2.11
N LEU A 97 -14.26 5.50 2.40
CA LEU A 97 -15.06 6.74 2.46
C LEU A 97 -14.93 7.52 3.76
N GLY A 98 -14.34 6.93 4.79
CA GLY A 98 -14.20 7.54 6.11
C GLY A 98 -12.99 7.01 6.87
N PRO A 99 -12.57 7.72 7.94
CA PRO A 99 -11.43 7.33 8.76
C PRO A 99 -11.60 5.90 9.29
N VAL A 100 -10.53 5.11 9.25
CA VAL A 100 -10.51 3.73 9.77
C VAL A 100 -9.90 3.73 11.17
N PRO A 101 -10.62 3.29 12.21
CA PRO A 101 -10.05 3.18 13.55
C PRO A 101 -8.83 2.26 13.54
N LEU A 102 -7.76 2.62 14.27
CA LEU A 102 -6.57 1.78 14.38
C LEU A 102 -6.89 0.40 14.99
N ALA A 103 -7.99 0.27 15.74
CA ALA A 103 -8.49 -1.01 16.24
C ALA A 103 -9.00 -1.97 15.13
N SER A 104 -9.31 -1.45 13.95
CA SER A 104 -9.71 -2.22 12.77
C SER A 104 -8.52 -2.70 11.94
N VAL A 105 -7.32 -2.18 12.20
CA VAL A 105 -6.08 -2.62 11.55
C VAL A 105 -5.70 -4.00 12.11
N ARG A 106 -5.34 -4.91 11.21
CA ARG A 106 -4.98 -6.31 11.51
C ARG A 106 -3.50 -6.57 11.35
N ALA A 107 -2.85 -5.84 10.45
CA ALA A 107 -1.42 -5.93 10.24
C ALA A 107 -0.88 -4.65 9.61
N VAL A 108 0.44 -4.53 9.65
CA VAL A 108 1.22 -3.53 8.94
C VAL A 108 2.20 -4.27 8.05
N HIS A 109 2.38 -3.76 6.83
CA HIS A 109 3.39 -4.26 5.90
C HIS A 109 4.38 -3.16 5.55
N THR A 110 5.68 -3.44 5.65
CA THR A 110 6.71 -2.45 5.29
C THR A 110 8.01 -3.10 4.84
N ASP A 111 8.80 -2.37 4.05
CA ASP A 111 10.14 -2.82 3.62
C ASP A 111 11.08 -3.01 4.83
N ASP A 112 11.96 -4.00 4.75
CA ASP A 112 12.96 -4.27 5.79
C ASP A 112 13.91 -3.06 5.96
N PRO A 113 13.96 -2.42 7.15
CA PRO A 113 14.91 -1.32 7.40
C PRO A 113 16.38 -1.73 7.30
N ALA A 114 16.70 -3.01 7.41
CA ALA A 114 18.06 -3.52 7.28
C ALA A 114 18.46 -3.82 5.83
N ASP A 115 17.51 -3.89 4.90
CA ASP A 115 17.78 -4.16 3.48
C ASP A 115 18.07 -2.85 2.73
N SER A 116 19.35 -2.60 2.46
CA SER A 116 19.79 -1.43 1.72
C SER A 116 19.46 -1.48 0.23
N GLU A 117 19.33 -2.68 -0.35
CA GLU A 117 19.00 -2.85 -1.77
C GLU A 117 17.52 -2.53 -2.00
N ALA A 118 16.64 -3.02 -1.12
CA ALA A 118 15.22 -2.65 -1.13
C ALA A 118 15.03 -1.14 -1.04
N GLN A 119 15.71 -0.49 -0.10
CA GLN A 119 15.63 0.97 0.07
C GLN A 119 16.21 1.78 -1.11
N ALA A 120 17.19 1.22 -1.84
CA ALA A 120 17.71 1.84 -3.05
C ALA A 120 16.70 1.70 -4.20
N ALA A 121 16.09 0.53 -4.35
CA ALA A 121 15.05 0.27 -5.36
C ALA A 121 13.81 1.14 -5.13
N VAL A 122 13.33 1.27 -3.89
CA VAL A 122 12.20 2.14 -3.55
C VAL A 122 12.53 3.60 -3.88
N ARG A 123 13.74 4.08 -3.57
CA ARG A 123 14.17 5.45 -3.93
C ARG A 123 14.15 5.67 -5.45
N ALA A 124 14.74 4.75 -6.21
CA ALA A 124 14.76 4.83 -7.66
C ALA A 124 13.34 4.79 -8.26
N ALA A 125 12.46 3.96 -7.69
CA ALA A 125 11.07 3.87 -8.10
C ALA A 125 10.29 5.15 -7.77
N VAL A 126 10.54 5.77 -6.61
CA VAL A 126 9.97 7.09 -6.25
C VAL A 126 10.41 8.15 -7.26
N ASP A 127 11.69 8.24 -7.57
CA ASP A 127 12.23 9.22 -8.54
C ASP A 127 11.67 9.03 -9.96
N ALA A 128 11.24 7.81 -10.31
CA ALA A 128 10.72 7.46 -11.63
C ALA A 128 9.18 7.45 -11.73
N VAL A 129 8.44 7.48 -10.61
CA VAL A 129 7.00 7.16 -10.60
C VAL A 129 6.17 8.13 -11.43
N LEU A 130 6.51 9.42 -11.43
CA LEU A 130 5.79 10.43 -12.20
C LEU A 130 6.01 10.27 -13.71
N GLU A 131 7.23 9.97 -14.13
CA GLU A 131 7.53 9.73 -15.55
C GLU A 131 6.88 8.43 -16.04
N ALA A 132 6.81 7.40 -15.18
CA ALA A 132 6.06 6.18 -15.46
C ALA A 132 4.56 6.48 -15.65
N ASP A 133 3.98 7.32 -14.79
CA ASP A 133 2.58 7.76 -14.90
C ASP A 133 2.29 8.56 -16.18
N LEU A 134 3.29 9.25 -16.71
CA LEU A 134 3.23 9.96 -17.98
C LEU A 134 3.47 9.06 -19.20
N GLY A 135 3.69 7.76 -18.99
CA GLY A 135 3.76 6.74 -20.03
C GLY A 135 5.17 6.35 -20.48
N SER A 136 6.20 6.63 -19.69
CA SER A 136 7.57 6.16 -19.97
C SER A 136 7.75 4.69 -19.58
N ASP A 137 7.98 3.82 -20.57
CA ASP A 137 8.24 2.39 -20.34
C ASP A 137 9.54 2.14 -19.56
N ASP A 138 10.58 2.94 -19.79
CA ASP A 138 11.85 2.84 -19.05
C ASP A 138 11.64 3.19 -17.58
N ALA A 139 10.83 4.22 -17.29
CA ALA A 139 10.50 4.59 -15.92
C ALA A 139 9.60 3.54 -15.27
N ALA A 140 8.63 2.97 -16.01
CA ALA A 140 7.80 1.88 -15.53
C ALA A 140 8.64 0.66 -15.13
N PHE A 141 9.67 0.30 -15.92
CA PHE A 141 10.60 -0.76 -15.57
C PHE A 141 11.37 -0.49 -14.27
N VAL A 142 11.79 0.76 -14.03
CA VAL A 142 12.43 1.15 -12.75
C VAL A 142 11.45 1.03 -11.58
N VAL A 143 10.21 1.46 -11.76
CA VAL A 143 9.14 1.35 -10.75
C VAL A 143 8.88 -0.11 -10.39
N ASP A 144 8.78 -0.99 -11.39
CA ASP A 144 8.57 -2.44 -11.20
C ASP A 144 9.73 -3.09 -10.41
N GLY A 145 10.94 -2.52 -10.47
CA GLY A 145 12.08 -2.97 -9.68
C GLY A 145 11.84 -2.98 -8.17
N ALA A 146 11.00 -2.09 -7.64
CA ALA A 146 10.63 -2.10 -6.22
C ALA A 146 9.71 -3.27 -5.84
N GLU A 147 8.94 -3.82 -6.78
CA GLU A 147 8.04 -4.96 -6.53
C GLU A 147 8.78 -6.27 -6.29
N GLY A 148 10.06 -6.36 -6.71
CA GLY A 148 10.93 -7.51 -6.45
C GLY A 148 11.33 -7.68 -4.98
N PHE A 149 11.06 -6.68 -4.13
CA PHE A 149 11.31 -6.74 -2.69
C PHE A 149 9.99 -6.95 -1.96
N GLU A 150 9.89 -8.03 -1.18
CA GLU A 150 8.68 -8.35 -0.41
C GLU A 150 8.58 -7.48 0.85
N LEU A 151 7.35 -7.07 1.19
CA LEU A 151 7.09 -6.36 2.44
C LEU A 151 7.03 -7.35 3.60
N LEU A 152 7.71 -7.02 4.70
CA LEU A 152 7.59 -7.76 5.96
C LEU A 152 6.21 -7.53 6.58
N TRP A 153 5.71 -8.53 7.32
CA TRP A 153 4.45 -8.47 8.06
C TRP A 153 4.70 -8.21 9.55
N PHE A 154 3.94 -7.31 10.13
CA PHE A 154 3.97 -7.00 11.57
C PHE A 154 2.57 -6.91 12.17
N ALA A 155 2.46 -7.34 13.42
CA ALA A 155 1.24 -7.16 14.19
C ALA A 155 1.04 -5.69 14.56
N THR A 156 -0.21 -5.26 14.74
CA THR A 156 -0.51 -3.86 15.06
C THR A 156 0.07 -3.37 16.38
N GLN A 157 0.38 -4.27 17.32
CA GLN A 157 1.06 -3.93 18.58
C GLN A 157 2.51 -3.50 18.36
N GLU A 158 3.15 -3.97 17.29
CA GLU A 158 4.55 -3.68 16.96
C GLU A 158 4.71 -2.34 16.24
N LEU A 159 3.60 -1.68 15.87
CA LEU A 159 3.60 -0.41 15.15
C LEU A 159 4.48 0.66 15.83
N ALA A 160 4.49 0.72 17.16
CA ALA A 160 5.31 1.69 17.89
C ALA A 160 6.83 1.43 17.73
N ASP A 161 7.24 0.18 17.58
CA ASP A 161 8.65 -0.21 17.44
C ASP A 161 9.16 0.00 16.01
N LEU A 162 8.25 0.02 15.03
CA LEU A 162 8.56 0.25 13.60
C LEU A 162 8.78 1.72 13.24
N LEU A 163 8.20 2.64 14.03
CA LEU A 163 8.16 4.08 13.76
C LEU A 163 9.34 4.80 14.41
#